data_AF-A0A2R8FCD4-F1
#
_entry.id   AF-A0A2R8FCD4-F1
#
_cell.length_a   1.000
_cell.length_b   1.000
_cell.length_c   1.000
_cell.angle_alpha   90.00
_cell.angle_beta   90.00
_cell.angle_gamma   90.00
#
_symmetry.space_group_name_H-M   'P 1'
#
loop_
_entity.id
_entity.type
_entity.pdbx_description
1 polymer ?
#
loop_
_entity_poly.entity_id
_entity_poly.type
_entity_poly.pdbx_seq_one_letter_code
_entity_poly.pdbx_strand_id
1 'polypeptide(L)'
;MLSYTFDSSVSPTFQHRFMAGIDNWFFLGGNRVKIIRLRDSNFGYAVQENVSLSIIKKILKILSYILIPIVIVALLIRYFLHSRFTYSLEHVVDKSAPRFFANLQRRSICNGLKYAQNPLYFVSFSADVLRSLLPPVTEIPEANRLKNYIRDGQFIEGAEGIRKYLSNMLNYVIGCLGSIDRSQWTQLMKETKIQAYFDLRSFSFFRFVSPTLERIVEPIFKQESEIDSSLSIQGSRCFIIQCLKVYCERRYSEVVNSKDLRELIVSETGKEFFCPITERNLYDQVDQQCQRHLLERILHRSHDQLCWNDFTFSIIGDSMAMWIVEPIFRG
;
A
#
# COMPACT_ATOMS: atom_id res chain seq x y z
N MET A 1 -3.63 -14.30 31.82
CA MET A 1 -4.90 -14.21 31.06
C MET A 1 -4.97 -12.84 30.42
N LEU A 2 -5.06 -12.78 29.09
CA LEU A 2 -5.07 -11.50 28.35
C LEU A 2 -6.44 -10.82 28.49
N SER A 3 -6.48 -9.49 28.53
CA SER A 3 -7.73 -8.72 28.55
C SER A 3 -8.17 -8.36 27.14
N TYR A 4 -9.45 -8.52 26.83
CA TYR A 4 -10.05 -8.19 25.55
C TYR A 4 -10.72 -6.83 25.52
N THR A 5 -10.74 -6.22 24.34
CA THR A 5 -11.62 -5.11 23.98
C THR A 5 -12.12 -5.32 22.55
N PHE A 6 -13.28 -4.76 22.20
CA PHE A 6 -13.81 -4.81 20.84
C PHE A 6 -13.62 -3.48 20.13
N ASP A 7 -13.33 -3.52 18.82
CA ASP A 7 -13.38 -2.31 18.00
C ASP A 7 -14.81 -1.80 17.87
N SER A 8 -14.96 -0.48 17.75
CA SER A 8 -16.23 0.20 17.45
C SER A 8 -16.96 -0.32 16.21
N SER A 9 -16.23 -0.87 15.24
CA SER A 9 -16.82 -1.43 14.02
C SER A 9 -17.35 -2.86 14.18
N VAL A 10 -17.07 -3.52 15.31
CA VAL A 10 -17.58 -4.85 15.61
C VAL A 10 -18.95 -4.70 16.28
N SER A 11 -19.91 -5.55 15.90
CA SER A 11 -21.20 -5.68 16.58
C SER A 11 -21.16 -6.83 17.59
N PRO A 12 -20.67 -6.63 18.84
CA PRO A 12 -20.54 -7.71 19.81
C PRO A 12 -21.90 -8.15 20.36
N THR A 13 -22.05 -9.46 20.54
CA THR A 13 -23.16 -10.08 21.29
C THR A 13 -23.11 -9.65 22.76
N PHE A 14 -24.18 -9.92 23.50
CA PHE A 14 -24.23 -9.65 24.94
C PHE A 14 -23.07 -10.32 25.70
N GLN A 15 -22.79 -11.60 25.40
CA GLN A 15 -21.70 -12.36 26.00
C GLN A 15 -20.34 -11.68 25.78
N HIS A 16 -20.08 -11.19 24.56
CA HIS A 16 -18.85 -10.46 24.24
C HIS A 16 -18.72 -9.14 25.02
N ARG A 17 -19.80 -8.37 25.11
CA ARG A 17 -19.82 -7.11 25.88
C ARG A 17 -19.57 -7.37 27.36
N PHE A 18 -20.17 -8.42 27.90
CA PHE A 18 -20.00 -8.82 29.29
C PHE A 18 -18.56 -9.26 29.58
N MET A 19 -17.98 -10.09 28.71
CA MET A 19 -16.57 -10.49 28.77
C MET A 19 -15.63 -9.29 28.76
N ALA A 20 -15.78 -8.37 27.79
CA ALA A 20 -14.95 -7.16 27.72
C ALA A 20 -15.15 -6.22 28.93
N GLY A 21 -16.37 -6.16 29.49
CA GLY A 21 -16.65 -5.40 30.70
C GLY A 21 -15.87 -5.93 31.90
N ILE A 22 -15.91 -7.25 32.12
CA ILE A 22 -15.15 -7.91 33.19
C ILE A 22 -13.65 -7.76 32.96
N ASP A 23 -13.17 -7.99 31.73
CA ASP A 23 -11.76 -7.82 31.39
C ASP A 23 -11.27 -6.39 31.61
N ASN A 24 -12.09 -5.40 31.27
CA ASN A 24 -11.76 -4.01 31.49
C ASN A 24 -11.71 -3.68 32.99
N TRP A 25 -12.54 -4.31 33.84
CA TRP A 25 -12.46 -4.12 35.29
C TRP A 25 -11.12 -4.60 35.86
N PHE A 26 -10.64 -5.78 35.42
CA PHE A 26 -9.37 -6.37 35.85
C PHE A 26 -8.12 -5.77 35.15
N PHE A 27 -8.27 -4.99 34.08
CA PHE A 27 -7.14 -4.48 33.31
C PHE A 27 -6.43 -3.30 33.99
N LEU A 28 -5.15 -3.43 34.33
CA LEU A 28 -4.33 -2.39 34.99
C LEU A 28 -3.34 -1.66 34.04
N GLY A 29 -3.50 -1.84 32.72
CA GLY A 29 -2.63 -1.27 31.69
C GLY A 29 -1.61 -2.28 31.13
N GLY A 30 -0.93 -1.90 30.06
CA GLY A 30 0.02 -2.76 29.34
C GLY A 30 -0.60 -3.34 28.07
N ASN A 31 -0.23 -4.57 27.73
CA ASN A 31 -0.72 -5.21 26.51
C ASN A 31 -2.14 -5.76 26.70
N ARG A 32 -3.03 -5.41 25.79
CA ARG A 32 -4.38 -5.99 25.68
C ARG A 32 -4.66 -6.43 24.24
N VAL A 33 -5.64 -7.31 24.10
CA VAL A 33 -6.02 -7.88 22.81
C VAL A 33 -7.28 -7.17 22.32
N LYS A 34 -7.21 -6.52 21.16
CA LYS A 34 -8.33 -5.84 20.53
C LYS A 34 -8.91 -6.70 19.43
N ILE A 35 -10.14 -7.16 19.63
CA ILE A 35 -10.90 -7.90 18.62
C ILE A 35 -11.38 -6.93 17.56
N ILE A 36 -10.87 -7.10 16.34
CA ILE A 36 -11.18 -6.24 15.19
C ILE A 36 -12.28 -6.84 14.31
N ARG A 37 -12.50 -8.15 14.40
CA ARG A 37 -13.52 -8.86 13.64
C ARG A 37 -13.99 -10.09 14.40
N LEU A 38 -15.28 -10.39 14.27
CA LEU A 38 -15.85 -11.66 14.70
C LEU A 38 -16.14 -12.49 13.45
N ARG A 39 -15.72 -13.77 13.48
CA ARG A 39 -16.17 -14.74 12.49
C ARG A 39 -17.53 -15.27 12.91
N ASP A 40 -17.57 -15.75 14.15
CA ASP A 40 -18.73 -16.42 14.77
C ASP A 40 -18.89 -15.98 16.23
N SER A 41 -19.85 -16.58 16.95
CA SER A 41 -20.10 -16.27 18.37
C SER A 41 -18.98 -16.66 19.33
N ASN A 42 -18.03 -17.50 18.90
CA ASN A 42 -16.94 -18.01 19.75
C ASN A 42 -15.55 -17.79 19.13
N PHE A 43 -15.46 -17.11 17.99
CA PHE A 43 -14.19 -16.91 17.28
C PHE A 43 -14.02 -15.48 16.75
N GLY A 44 -12.88 -14.87 17.09
CA GLY A 44 -12.52 -13.52 16.64
C GLY A 44 -11.10 -13.41 16.09
N TYR A 45 -10.90 -12.40 15.26
CA TYR A 45 -9.58 -11.94 14.83
C TYR A 45 -9.16 -10.77 15.69
N ALA A 46 -7.91 -10.79 16.14
CA ALA A 46 -7.45 -9.90 17.16
C ALA A 46 -6.08 -9.31 16.88
N VAL A 47 -5.87 -8.08 17.34
CA VAL A 47 -4.61 -7.36 17.29
C VAL A 47 -4.14 -7.06 18.71
N GLN A 48 -2.84 -7.13 18.96
CA GLN A 48 -2.28 -6.71 20.24
C GLN A 48 -2.08 -5.19 20.26
N GLU A 49 -2.57 -4.52 21.30
CA GLU A 49 -2.34 -3.09 21.52
C GLU A 49 -1.78 -2.84 22.92
N ASN A 50 -0.94 -1.80 23.04
CA ASN A 50 -0.40 -1.36 24.31
C ASN A 50 -1.17 -0.13 24.79
N VAL A 51 -1.77 -0.21 25.98
CA VAL A 51 -2.59 0.85 26.56
C VAL A 51 -2.08 1.26 27.93
N SER A 52 -1.71 2.53 28.04
CA SER A 52 -1.41 3.16 29.30
C SER A 52 -2.70 3.62 29.99
N LEU A 53 -2.83 3.32 31.28
CA LEU A 53 -3.89 3.84 32.14
C LEU A 53 -3.31 4.89 33.08
N SER A 54 -4.08 5.96 33.34
CA SER A 54 -3.71 6.95 34.35
C SER A 54 -3.60 6.31 35.73
N ILE A 55 -2.68 6.83 36.55
CA ILE A 55 -2.39 6.32 37.90
C ILE A 55 -3.66 6.29 38.76
N ILE A 56 -4.48 7.34 38.68
CA ILE A 56 -5.76 7.45 39.41
C ILE A 56 -6.71 6.28 39.08
N LYS A 57 -6.85 5.93 37.78
CA LYS A 57 -7.69 4.80 37.36
C LYS A 57 -7.15 3.46 37.85
N LYS A 58 -5.82 3.30 37.95
CA LYS A 58 -5.21 2.08 38.52
C LYS A 58 -5.51 1.95 40.00
N ILE A 59 -5.38 3.04 40.78
CA ILE A 59 -5.67 3.05 42.21
C ILE A 59 -7.14 2.70 42.47
N LEU A 60 -8.08 3.31 41.73
CA LEU A 60 -9.51 3.03 41.88
C LEU A 60 -9.84 1.55 41.60
N LYS A 61 -9.20 0.97 40.57
CA LYS A 61 -9.34 -0.46 40.29
C LYS A 61 -8.80 -1.31 41.42
N ILE A 62 -7.63 -1.00 41.98
CA ILE A 62 -7.04 -1.74 43.11
C ILE A 62 -7.95 -1.70 44.34
N LEU A 63 -8.54 -0.54 44.65
CA LEU A 63 -9.48 -0.40 45.77
C LEU A 63 -10.73 -1.30 45.60
N SER A 64 -11.17 -1.53 44.36
CA SER A 64 -12.30 -2.44 44.11
C SER A 64 -12.01 -3.91 44.43
N TYR A 65 -10.74 -4.32 44.59
CA TYR A 65 -10.38 -5.69 44.98
C TYR A 65 -10.62 -5.99 46.47
N ILE A 66 -10.92 -4.98 47.29
CA ILE A 66 -11.28 -5.15 48.70
C ILE A 66 -12.57 -5.98 48.85
N LEU A 67 -13.44 -5.99 47.83
CA LEU A 67 -14.66 -6.78 47.78
C LEU A 67 -14.39 -8.22 47.33
N ILE A 68 -13.59 -8.95 48.12
CA ILE A 68 -13.05 -10.29 47.78
C ILE A 68 -14.10 -11.28 47.25
N PRO A 69 -15.29 -11.46 47.85
CA PRO A 69 -16.28 -12.42 47.34
C PRO A 69 -16.73 -12.10 45.91
N ILE A 70 -16.92 -10.82 45.61
CA ILE A 70 -17.35 -10.35 44.28
C ILE A 70 -16.22 -10.56 43.26
N VAL A 71 -14.97 -10.31 43.67
CA VAL A 71 -13.79 -10.55 42.84
C VAL A 71 -13.67 -12.02 42.45
N ILE A 72 -13.88 -12.94 43.40
CA ILE A 72 -13.81 -14.38 43.15
C ILE A 72 -14.88 -14.81 42.14
N VAL A 73 -16.13 -14.36 42.32
CA VAL A 73 -17.22 -14.66 41.37
C VAL A 73 -16.90 -14.12 39.97
N ALA A 74 -16.42 -12.88 39.88
CA ALA A 74 -16.05 -12.28 38.60
C ALA A 74 -14.87 -13.00 37.92
N LEU A 75 -13.89 -13.49 38.68
CA LEU A 75 -12.79 -14.30 38.14
C LEU A 75 -13.27 -15.65 37.60
N LEU A 76 -14.21 -16.31 38.29
CA LEU A 76 -14.83 -17.54 37.80
C LEU A 76 -15.60 -17.30 36.50
N ILE A 77 -16.43 -16.27 36.46
CA ILE A 77 -17.17 -15.88 35.24
C ILE A 77 -16.18 -15.58 34.10
N ARG A 78 -15.11 -14.83 34.38
CA ARG A 78 -14.05 -14.54 33.41
C ARG A 78 -13.43 -15.81 32.85
N TYR A 79 -13.09 -16.77 33.71
CA TYR A 79 -12.54 -18.06 33.31
C TYR A 79 -13.47 -18.79 32.35
N PHE A 80 -14.76 -18.92 32.70
CA PHE A 80 -15.76 -19.58 31.85
C PHE A 80 -15.99 -18.88 30.51
N LEU A 81 -15.94 -17.55 30.47
CA LEU A 81 -16.13 -16.80 29.22
C LEU A 81 -14.96 -17.00 28.26
N HIS A 82 -13.72 -16.97 28.76
CA HIS A 82 -12.54 -17.15 27.92
C HIS A 82 -12.34 -18.60 27.49
N SER A 83 -12.74 -19.59 28.29
CA SER A 83 -12.63 -20.99 27.89
C SER A 83 -13.50 -21.33 26.67
N ARG A 84 -14.52 -20.51 26.39
CA ARG A 84 -15.42 -20.67 25.24
C ARG A 84 -15.08 -19.75 24.06
N PHE A 85 -14.19 -18.78 24.24
CA PHE A 85 -13.86 -17.79 23.22
C PHE A 85 -12.42 -17.97 22.73
N THR A 86 -12.28 -18.39 21.48
CA THR A 86 -10.99 -18.57 20.80
C THR A 86 -10.72 -17.37 19.92
N TYR A 87 -9.44 -17.03 19.73
CA TYR A 87 -9.06 -15.99 18.78
C TYR A 87 -7.82 -16.39 18.00
N SER A 88 -7.70 -15.85 16.78
CA SER A 88 -6.44 -15.85 16.04
C SER A 88 -5.82 -14.46 16.14
N LEU A 89 -4.56 -14.41 16.58
CA LEU A 89 -3.81 -13.17 16.66
C LEU A 89 -3.32 -12.85 15.24
N GLU A 90 -3.90 -11.82 14.63
CA GLU A 90 -3.34 -11.29 13.41
C GLU A 90 -2.01 -10.63 13.79
N HIS A 91 -0.91 -11.21 13.31
CA HIS A 91 0.35 -10.51 13.27
C HIS A 91 0.12 -9.30 12.38
N VAL A 92 -0.09 -8.14 13.00
CA VAL A 92 0.06 -6.86 12.33
C VAL A 92 1.50 -6.87 11.85
N VAL A 93 1.69 -7.19 10.56
CA VAL A 93 2.89 -6.86 9.82
C VAL A 93 3.21 -5.43 10.22
N ASP A 94 4.39 -5.29 10.80
CA ASP A 94 5.02 -4.11 11.40
C ASP A 94 4.36 -2.76 11.05
N LYS A 95 4.29 -1.82 12.00
CA LYS A 95 3.69 -0.49 11.82
C LYS A 95 4.36 0.36 10.71
N SER A 96 5.39 -0.18 10.05
CA SER A 96 5.97 0.28 8.78
C SER A 96 5.11 -0.07 7.55
N ALA A 97 4.20 -1.06 7.63
CA ALA A 97 3.12 -1.23 6.68
C ALA A 97 2.03 -0.19 6.98
N PRO A 98 1.79 0.78 6.08
CA PRO A 98 1.01 1.96 6.41
C PRO A 98 -0.46 1.60 6.69
N ARG A 99 -1.10 2.43 7.52
CA ARG A 99 -2.53 2.42 7.93
C ARG A 99 -3.55 2.32 6.77
N PHE A 100 -3.06 2.29 5.54
CA PHE A 100 -3.77 2.16 4.28
C PHE A 100 -4.47 0.82 4.10
N PHE A 101 -3.89 -0.32 4.53
CA PHE A 101 -4.51 -1.64 4.36
C PHE A 101 -5.89 -1.76 5.07
N ALA A 102 -6.00 -1.20 6.28
CA ALA A 102 -7.27 -1.15 7.03
C ALA A 102 -8.29 -0.18 6.41
N ASN A 103 -7.82 0.87 5.72
CA ASN A 103 -8.68 1.86 5.06
C ASN A 103 -9.13 1.43 3.66
N LEU A 104 -8.33 0.64 2.92
CA LEU A 104 -8.72 0.02 1.65
C LEU A 104 -9.79 -1.04 1.85
N GLN A 105 -9.63 -1.90 2.86
CA GLN A 105 -10.65 -2.88 3.23
C GLN A 105 -11.94 -2.18 3.67
N ARG A 106 -11.86 -1.01 4.34
CA ARG A 106 -13.03 -0.16 4.64
C ARG A 106 -13.64 0.51 3.40
N ARG A 107 -12.83 1.04 2.47
CA ARG A 107 -13.33 1.72 1.25
C ARG A 107 -13.96 0.74 0.25
N SER A 108 -13.46 -0.49 0.11
CA SER A 108 -14.10 -1.50 -0.74
C SER A 108 -15.48 -1.89 -0.21
N ILE A 109 -15.66 -1.90 1.12
CA ILE A 109 -16.94 -2.16 1.80
C ILE A 109 -17.92 -0.99 1.62
N CYS A 110 -17.45 0.27 1.62
CA CYS A 110 -18.32 1.44 1.42
C CYS A 110 -18.89 1.56 -0.01
N ASN A 111 -18.21 0.98 -1.03
CA ASN A 111 -18.69 0.98 -2.41
C ASN A 111 -19.54 -0.26 -2.78
N GLY A 112 -20.00 -1.04 -1.79
CA GLY A 112 -20.88 -2.19 -2.03
C GLY A 112 -20.20 -3.40 -2.68
N LEU A 113 -18.87 -3.41 -2.79
CA LEU A 113 -18.11 -4.54 -3.33
C LEU A 113 -17.76 -5.51 -2.19
N LYS A 114 -18.58 -6.54 -2.01
CA LYS A 114 -18.30 -7.70 -1.16
C LYS A 114 -17.23 -8.57 -1.84
N TYR A 115 -15.96 -8.23 -1.68
CA TYR A 115 -14.88 -9.15 -2.07
C TYR A 115 -14.89 -10.35 -1.12
N ALA A 116 -15.19 -11.52 -1.67
CA ALA A 116 -14.99 -12.80 -1.01
C ALA A 116 -13.49 -13.04 -0.77
N GLN A 117 -13.18 -14.04 0.05
CA GLN A 117 -11.88 -14.38 0.63
C GLN A 117 -10.83 -14.85 -0.40
N ASN A 118 -10.63 -14.14 -1.51
CA ASN A 118 -9.71 -14.54 -2.57
C ASN A 118 -8.34 -13.88 -2.43
N PRO A 119 -7.25 -14.58 -2.82
CA PRO A 119 -5.89 -14.15 -2.55
C PRO A 119 -5.59 -12.84 -3.28
N LEU A 120 -5.32 -11.80 -2.49
CA LEU A 120 -4.70 -10.58 -2.98
C LEU A 120 -3.24 -10.91 -3.31
N TYR A 121 -2.91 -10.87 -4.60
CA TYR A 121 -1.53 -10.90 -5.04
C TYR A 121 -0.86 -9.57 -4.65
N PHE A 122 0.38 -9.63 -4.20
CA PHE A 122 1.16 -8.45 -3.82
C PHE A 122 2.53 -8.51 -4.49
N VAL A 123 2.87 -7.46 -5.23
CA VAL A 123 4.21 -7.29 -5.80
C VAL A 123 4.67 -5.93 -5.40
N SER A 124 5.75 -5.88 -4.62
CA SER A 124 6.40 -4.64 -4.27
C SER A 124 7.82 -4.53 -4.74
N PHE A 125 8.15 -3.32 -5.17
CA PHE A 125 9.49 -2.90 -5.48
C PHE A 125 9.72 -1.48 -4.94
N SER A 126 10.94 -1.24 -4.47
CA SER A 126 11.32 0.04 -3.87
C SER A 126 11.29 1.16 -4.92
N ALA A 127 10.85 2.35 -4.53
CA ALA A 127 10.99 3.57 -5.30
C ALA A 127 12.46 3.83 -5.63
N ASP A 128 13.41 3.40 -4.78
CA ASP A 128 14.85 3.48 -5.06
C ASP A 128 15.26 2.72 -6.32
N VAL A 129 14.60 1.61 -6.59
CA VAL A 129 14.87 0.77 -7.76
C VAL A 129 14.41 1.48 -9.04
N LEU A 130 13.28 2.19 -9.00
CA LEU A 130 12.89 3.07 -10.12
C LEU A 130 13.79 4.31 -10.21
N ARG A 131 14.23 4.88 -9.08
CA ARG A 131 15.15 6.02 -9.06
C ARG A 131 16.49 5.66 -9.72
N SER A 132 16.99 4.43 -9.52
CA SER A 132 18.22 3.98 -10.19
C SER A 132 18.10 3.83 -11.71
N LEU A 133 16.88 3.82 -12.26
CA LEU A 133 16.67 3.83 -13.71
C LEU A 133 16.75 5.24 -14.32
N LEU A 134 16.64 6.27 -13.48
CA LEU A 134 16.77 7.64 -13.97
C LEU A 134 18.24 7.94 -14.25
N PRO A 135 18.55 8.57 -15.40
CA PRO A 135 19.91 8.98 -15.71
C PRO A 135 20.49 9.91 -14.65
N PRO A 136 21.81 9.86 -14.41
CA PRO A 136 22.47 10.80 -13.53
C PRO A 136 22.27 12.24 -14.01
N VAL A 137 22.41 13.20 -13.10
CA VAL A 137 22.18 14.64 -13.36
C VAL A 137 23.02 15.18 -14.53
N THR A 138 24.18 14.57 -14.79
CA THR A 138 25.07 14.89 -15.92
C THR A 138 24.46 14.59 -17.28
N GLU A 139 23.43 13.74 -17.34
CA GLU A 139 22.71 13.35 -18.57
C GLU A 139 21.38 14.10 -18.74
N ILE A 140 21.02 14.99 -17.80
CA ILE A 140 19.86 15.86 -17.97
C ILE A 140 20.18 16.88 -19.07
N PRO A 141 19.36 16.99 -20.13
CA PRO A 141 19.57 17.95 -21.20
C PRO A 141 19.71 19.36 -20.65
N GLU A 142 20.69 20.13 -21.15
CA GLU A 142 20.94 21.51 -20.72
C GLU A 142 19.64 22.35 -20.70
N ALA A 143 18.77 22.19 -21.68
CA ALA A 143 17.48 22.90 -21.75
C ALA A 143 16.55 22.66 -20.53
N ASN A 144 16.77 21.60 -19.77
CA ASN A 144 15.97 21.22 -18.61
C ASN A 144 16.69 21.49 -17.28
N ARG A 145 17.96 21.92 -17.32
CA ARG A 145 18.79 22.18 -16.12
C ARG A 145 18.39 23.50 -15.46
N LEU A 146 18.21 23.50 -14.12
CA LEU A 146 17.85 24.69 -13.35
C LEU A 146 18.78 25.89 -13.61
N LYS A 147 20.08 25.62 -13.74
CA LYS A 147 21.12 26.64 -14.01
C LYS A 147 20.78 27.52 -15.21
N ASN A 148 20.19 26.95 -16.27
CA ASN A 148 19.87 27.70 -17.48
C ASN A 148 18.64 28.59 -17.29
N TYR A 149 17.62 28.13 -16.57
CA TYR A 149 16.48 28.97 -16.21
C TYR A 149 16.86 30.17 -15.35
N ILE A 150 17.82 29.98 -14.44
CA ILE A 150 18.35 31.08 -13.61
C ILE A 150 19.19 32.04 -14.47
N ARG A 151 20.10 31.51 -15.31
CA ARG A 151 20.93 32.32 -16.21
C ARG A 151 20.08 33.16 -17.17
N ASP A 152 19.01 32.57 -17.69
CA ASP A 152 18.13 33.21 -18.66
C ASP A 152 17.10 34.14 -17.99
N GLY A 153 17.19 34.34 -16.67
CA GLY A 153 16.31 35.25 -15.91
C GLY A 153 14.87 34.76 -15.74
N GLN A 154 14.55 33.53 -16.17
CA GLN A 154 13.18 33.00 -16.14
C GLN A 154 12.65 32.84 -14.71
N PHE A 155 13.51 32.65 -13.71
CA PHE A 155 13.10 32.64 -12.31
C PHE A 155 12.72 34.02 -11.75
N ILE A 156 13.12 35.11 -12.41
CA ILE A 156 12.69 36.49 -12.07
C ILE A 156 11.20 36.66 -12.44
N GLU A 157 10.69 35.88 -13.39
CA GLU A 157 9.27 35.82 -13.78
C GLU A 157 8.39 35.15 -12.71
N GLY A 158 8.97 34.74 -11.58
CA GLY A 158 8.27 34.20 -10.42
C GLY A 158 7.67 32.82 -10.70
N ALA A 159 6.36 32.68 -10.50
CA ALA A 159 5.66 31.40 -10.60
C ALA A 159 5.71 30.76 -11.99
N GLU A 160 5.79 31.57 -13.05
CA GLU A 160 5.78 31.06 -14.43
C GLU A 160 7.11 30.39 -14.82
N GLY A 161 8.24 30.97 -14.41
CA GLY A 161 9.55 30.35 -14.59
C GLY A 161 9.68 29.01 -13.88
N ILE A 162 9.19 28.94 -12.64
CA ILE A 162 9.12 27.68 -11.86
C ILE A 162 8.25 26.66 -12.60
N ARG A 163 7.07 27.06 -13.06
CA ARG A 163 6.14 26.18 -13.80
C ARG A 163 6.80 25.61 -15.05
N LYS A 164 7.52 26.44 -15.81
CA LYS A 164 8.20 26.04 -17.05
C LYS A 164 9.37 25.09 -16.78
N TYR A 165 10.16 25.34 -15.73
CA TYR A 165 11.21 24.43 -15.28
C TYR A 165 10.64 23.07 -14.88
N LEU A 166 9.63 23.05 -14.01
CA LEU A 166 9.00 21.82 -13.54
C LEU A 166 8.35 21.04 -14.69
N SER A 167 7.69 21.72 -15.63
CA SER A 167 7.08 21.10 -16.81
C SER A 167 8.13 20.39 -17.68
N ASN A 168 9.27 21.04 -17.95
CA ASN A 168 10.34 20.45 -18.76
C ASN A 168 11.06 19.31 -18.03
N MET A 169 11.32 19.45 -16.72
CA MET A 169 11.86 18.37 -15.91
C MET A 169 10.90 17.18 -15.85
N LEU A 170 9.59 17.44 -15.71
CA LEU A 170 8.57 16.40 -15.72
C LEU A 170 8.55 15.67 -17.07
N ASN A 171 8.57 16.40 -18.19
CA ASN A 171 8.64 15.80 -19.52
C ASN A 171 9.89 14.92 -19.69
N TYR A 172 11.03 15.36 -19.14
CA TYR A 172 12.25 14.58 -19.14
C TYR A 172 12.10 13.28 -18.33
N VAL A 173 11.59 13.35 -17.10
CA VAL A 173 11.34 12.16 -16.26
C VAL A 173 10.40 11.18 -16.96
N ILE A 174 9.33 11.67 -17.56
CA ILE A 174 8.37 10.85 -18.31
C ILE A 174 9.05 10.21 -19.53
N GLY A 175 9.88 10.98 -20.25
CA GLY A 175 10.67 10.48 -21.38
C GLY A 175 11.63 9.37 -20.97
N CYS A 176 12.31 9.53 -19.83
CA CYS A 176 13.16 8.48 -19.25
C CYS A 176 12.35 7.22 -18.94
N LEU A 177 11.21 7.36 -18.25
CA LEU A 177 10.34 6.23 -17.94
C LEU A 177 9.80 5.52 -19.19
N GLY A 178 9.47 6.27 -20.23
CA GLY A 178 9.03 5.73 -21.53
C GLY A 178 10.15 5.07 -22.32
N SER A 179 11.42 5.43 -22.07
CA SER A 179 12.59 4.87 -22.74
C SER A 179 13.09 3.57 -22.10
N ILE A 180 12.57 3.19 -20.92
CA ILE A 180 12.97 1.95 -20.24
C ILE A 180 12.61 0.76 -21.12
N ASP A 181 13.62 0.08 -21.63
CA ASP A 181 13.42 -1.04 -22.55
C ASP A 181 13.03 -2.33 -21.82
N ARG A 182 12.67 -3.35 -22.60
CA ARG A 182 12.23 -4.66 -22.08
C ARG A 182 13.30 -5.33 -21.21
N SER A 183 14.57 -5.16 -21.53
CA SER A 183 15.67 -5.79 -20.80
C SER A 183 15.89 -5.13 -19.44
N GLN A 184 15.77 -3.80 -19.37
CA GLN A 184 15.87 -3.01 -18.15
C GLN A 184 14.71 -3.30 -17.19
N TRP A 185 13.47 -3.37 -17.69
CA TRP A 185 12.33 -3.83 -16.89
C TRP A 185 12.54 -5.25 -16.36
N THR A 186 13.07 -6.15 -17.18
CA THR A 186 13.34 -7.53 -16.76
C THR A 186 14.42 -7.58 -15.68
N GLN A 187 15.46 -6.76 -15.79
CA GLN A 187 16.52 -6.65 -14.79
C GLN A 187 15.99 -6.08 -13.47
N LEU A 188 15.18 -5.01 -13.53
CA LEU A 188 14.49 -4.42 -12.38
C LEU A 188 13.71 -5.48 -11.59
N MET A 189 13.01 -6.34 -12.34
CA MET A 189 12.16 -7.39 -11.79
C MET A 189 12.96 -8.57 -11.20
N LYS A 190 14.21 -8.77 -11.63
CA LYS A 190 15.13 -9.75 -11.04
C LYS A 190 15.74 -9.23 -9.74
N GLU A 191 16.07 -7.94 -9.69
CA GLU A 191 16.69 -7.30 -8.52
C GLU A 191 15.68 -7.04 -7.40
N THR A 192 14.40 -6.96 -7.74
CA THR A 192 13.33 -6.80 -6.77
C THR A 192 13.04 -8.12 -6.07
N LYS A 193 13.07 -8.09 -4.73
CA LYS A 193 12.64 -9.21 -3.90
C LYS A 193 11.13 -9.33 -4.01
N ILE A 194 10.67 -9.99 -5.07
CA ILE A 194 9.26 -10.32 -5.26
C ILE A 194 8.87 -11.31 -4.15
N GLN A 195 8.30 -10.80 -3.05
CA GLN A 195 7.55 -11.60 -2.08
C GLN A 195 6.16 -11.83 -2.64
N ALA A 196 6.07 -12.69 -3.66
CA ALA A 196 4.77 -13.08 -4.16
C ALA A 196 4.27 -14.30 -3.39
N TYR A 197 3.16 -14.13 -2.68
CA TYR A 197 2.38 -15.25 -2.16
C TYR A 197 1.44 -15.71 -3.27
N PHE A 198 1.78 -16.83 -3.89
CA PHE A 198 0.92 -17.48 -4.88
C PHE A 198 0.32 -18.75 -4.29
N ASP A 199 -1.01 -18.83 -4.28
CA ASP A 199 -1.71 -20.12 -4.21
C ASP A 199 -2.09 -20.53 -5.63
N LEU A 200 -1.44 -21.58 -6.15
CA LEU A 200 -1.67 -22.06 -7.52
C LEU A 200 -3.06 -22.68 -7.72
N ARG A 201 -3.81 -22.94 -6.64
CA ARG A 201 -5.18 -23.45 -6.77
C ARG A 201 -6.14 -22.42 -7.37
N SER A 202 -5.73 -21.15 -7.43
CA SER A 202 -6.52 -20.07 -8.02
C SER A 202 -6.33 -19.89 -9.53
N PHE A 203 -5.48 -20.68 -10.22
CA PHE A 203 -5.21 -20.47 -11.66
C PHE A 203 -6.39 -20.78 -12.59
N SER A 204 -7.34 -21.64 -12.18
CA SER A 204 -8.57 -21.89 -12.94
C SER A 204 -9.49 -20.66 -13.04
N PHE A 205 -9.25 -19.63 -12.23
CA PHE A 205 -10.06 -18.40 -12.20
C PHE A 205 -9.67 -17.39 -13.28
N PHE A 206 -8.49 -17.52 -13.90
CA PHE A 206 -8.07 -16.60 -14.97
C PHE A 206 -8.87 -16.74 -16.28
N ARG A 207 -9.75 -17.74 -16.40
CA ARG A 207 -10.69 -17.88 -17.53
C ARG A 207 -11.76 -16.77 -17.60
N PHE A 208 -11.86 -15.92 -16.58
CA PHE A 208 -12.92 -14.90 -16.48
C PHE A 208 -12.41 -13.46 -16.51
N VAL A 209 -11.16 -13.25 -16.92
CA VAL A 209 -10.55 -11.93 -16.90
C VAL A 209 -10.73 -11.24 -18.26
N SER A 210 -10.63 -9.90 -18.30
CA SER A 210 -10.85 -9.16 -19.55
C SER A 210 -10.01 -9.69 -20.72
N PRO A 211 -10.46 -9.47 -21.98
CA PRO A 211 -9.74 -9.93 -23.17
C PRO A 211 -8.28 -9.44 -23.25
N THR A 212 -7.96 -8.33 -22.57
CA THR A 212 -6.58 -7.83 -22.48
C THR A 212 -5.72 -8.74 -21.62
N LEU A 213 -6.25 -9.17 -20.47
CA LEU A 213 -5.54 -10.06 -19.55
C LEU A 213 -5.46 -11.47 -20.10
N GLU A 214 -6.52 -11.95 -20.75
CA GLU A 214 -6.53 -13.25 -21.42
C GLU A 214 -5.40 -13.35 -22.46
N ARG A 215 -5.18 -12.30 -23.28
CA ARG A 215 -4.05 -12.23 -24.23
C ARG A 215 -2.67 -12.19 -23.56
N ILE A 216 -2.57 -11.68 -22.33
CA ILE A 216 -1.32 -11.67 -21.55
C ILE A 216 -1.05 -13.05 -20.97
N VAL A 217 -2.10 -13.70 -20.49
CA VAL A 217 -2.10 -14.95 -19.73
C VAL A 217 -1.97 -16.18 -20.62
N GLU A 218 -2.64 -16.19 -21.77
CA GLU A 218 -2.69 -17.34 -22.68
C GLU A 218 -1.30 -17.82 -23.15
N PRO A 219 -0.34 -16.94 -23.53
CA PRO A 219 1.01 -17.35 -23.90
C PRO A 219 1.78 -17.97 -22.74
N ILE A 220 1.55 -17.49 -21.50
CA ILE A 220 2.22 -17.99 -20.30
C ILE A 220 1.70 -19.39 -19.99
N PHE A 221 0.38 -19.60 -20.05
CA PHE A 221 -0.22 -20.92 -19.83
C PHE A 221 0.20 -21.96 -20.86
N LYS A 222 0.34 -21.57 -22.14
CA LYS A 222 0.85 -22.47 -23.19
C LYS A 222 2.30 -22.88 -22.95
N GLN A 223 3.08 -22.04 -22.28
CA GLN A 223 4.48 -22.31 -21.93
C GLN A 223 4.62 -23.17 -20.66
N GLU A 224 3.66 -23.08 -19.73
CA GLU A 224 3.66 -23.83 -18.47
C GLU A 224 3.09 -25.25 -18.59
N SER A 225 2.22 -25.54 -19.57
CA SER A 225 1.66 -26.89 -19.77
C SER A 225 2.69 -27.96 -20.10
N GLU A 226 3.96 -27.58 -20.32
CA GLU A 226 5.08 -28.48 -20.59
C GLU A 226 6.01 -28.71 -19.38
N ILE A 227 5.79 -28.06 -18.23
CA ILE A 227 6.80 -28.02 -17.15
C ILE A 227 6.23 -28.39 -15.77
N ASP A 228 6.98 -29.24 -15.06
CA ASP A 228 6.65 -29.89 -13.80
C ASP A 228 6.43 -28.91 -12.61
N SER A 229 5.63 -29.34 -11.64
CA SER A 229 5.04 -28.60 -10.50
C SER A 229 6.00 -27.83 -9.57
N SER A 230 7.32 -28.01 -9.70
CA SER A 230 8.35 -27.25 -8.97
C SER A 230 8.64 -25.86 -9.55
N LEU A 231 8.08 -25.52 -10.73
CA LEU A 231 8.27 -24.22 -11.41
C LEU A 231 7.27 -23.12 -11.03
N SER A 232 6.37 -23.37 -10.07
CA SER A 232 5.28 -22.46 -9.72
C SER A 232 5.71 -21.03 -9.38
N ILE A 233 6.83 -20.85 -8.69
CA ILE A 233 7.38 -19.53 -8.35
C ILE A 233 7.90 -18.80 -9.60
N GLN A 234 8.47 -19.54 -10.56
CA GLN A 234 9.03 -18.97 -11.79
C GLN A 234 7.92 -18.57 -12.76
N GLY A 235 6.87 -19.39 -12.89
CA GLY A 235 5.66 -19.09 -13.65
C GLY A 235 4.93 -17.85 -13.17
N SER A 236 4.70 -17.78 -11.86
CA SER A 236 4.22 -16.62 -11.12
C SER A 236 5.00 -15.33 -11.40
N ARG A 237 6.33 -15.39 -11.40
CA ARG A 237 7.18 -14.24 -11.74
C ARG A 237 7.02 -13.82 -13.19
N CYS A 238 7.01 -14.77 -14.12
CA CYS A 238 6.77 -14.50 -15.54
C CYS A 238 5.42 -13.80 -15.76
N PHE A 239 4.36 -14.27 -15.09
CA PHE A 239 3.05 -13.64 -15.16
C PHE A 239 3.02 -12.20 -14.66
N ILE A 240 3.55 -11.96 -13.45
CA ILE A 240 3.66 -10.61 -12.88
C ILE A 240 4.42 -9.67 -13.83
N ILE A 241 5.55 -10.15 -14.38
CA ILE A 241 6.38 -9.37 -15.30
C ILE A 241 5.57 -8.96 -16.53
N GLN A 242 4.77 -9.87 -17.10
CA GLN A 242 3.95 -9.54 -18.27
C GLN A 242 2.78 -8.59 -17.92
N CYS A 243 2.15 -8.74 -16.76
CA CYS A 243 1.12 -7.80 -16.29
C CYS A 243 1.69 -6.38 -16.09
N LEU A 244 2.83 -6.28 -15.39
CA LEU A 244 3.53 -5.01 -15.20
C LEU A 244 3.97 -4.40 -16.53
N LYS A 245 4.46 -5.23 -17.45
CA LYS A 245 4.83 -4.79 -18.79
C LYS A 245 3.64 -4.13 -19.50
N VAL A 246 2.49 -4.80 -19.55
CA VAL A 246 1.31 -4.22 -20.22
C VAL A 246 0.80 -2.98 -19.50
N TYR A 247 0.87 -2.97 -18.16
CA TYR A 247 0.53 -1.78 -17.39
C TYR A 247 1.43 -0.59 -17.76
N CYS A 248 2.74 -0.77 -17.75
CA CYS A 248 3.72 0.26 -18.08
C CYS A 248 3.63 0.73 -19.54
N GLU A 249 3.58 -0.20 -20.49
CA GLU A 249 3.64 0.10 -21.92
C GLU A 249 2.37 0.81 -22.43
N ARG A 250 1.18 0.40 -21.97
CA ARG A 250 -0.08 0.92 -22.51
C ARG A 250 -0.65 2.03 -21.67
N ARG A 251 -0.98 1.74 -20.41
CA ARG A 251 -1.85 2.62 -19.63
C ARG A 251 -1.10 3.62 -18.76
N TYR A 252 0.02 3.21 -18.18
CA TYR A 252 0.88 4.15 -17.48
C TYR A 252 1.34 5.25 -18.43
N SER A 253 1.79 4.88 -19.64
CA SER A 253 2.11 5.85 -20.68
C SER A 253 0.93 6.77 -21.01
N GLU A 254 -0.28 6.25 -21.26
CA GLU A 254 -1.47 7.08 -21.51
C GLU A 254 -1.78 8.06 -20.37
N VAL A 255 -1.81 7.57 -19.12
CA VAL A 255 -2.19 8.37 -17.96
C VAL A 255 -1.11 9.40 -17.62
N VAL A 256 0.16 9.01 -17.64
CA VAL A 256 1.28 9.93 -17.39
C VAL A 256 1.43 10.98 -18.51
N ASN A 257 0.98 10.65 -19.72
CA ASN A 257 0.89 11.60 -20.82
C ASN A 257 -0.39 12.46 -20.81
N SER A 258 -1.31 12.23 -19.88
CA SER A 258 -2.50 13.09 -19.70
C SER A 258 -2.08 14.52 -19.38
N LYS A 259 -2.66 15.47 -20.13
CA LYS A 259 -2.46 16.91 -19.88
C LYS A 259 -2.90 17.29 -18.47
N ASP A 260 -4.05 16.78 -18.02
CA ASP A 260 -4.63 17.09 -16.71
C ASP A 260 -3.74 16.61 -15.57
N LEU A 261 -3.18 15.39 -15.69
CA LEU A 261 -2.27 14.85 -14.68
C LEU A 261 -0.97 15.64 -14.63
N ARG A 262 -0.41 15.99 -15.79
CA ARG A 262 0.82 16.80 -15.88
C ARG A 262 0.62 18.18 -15.25
N GLU A 263 -0.49 18.85 -15.57
CA GLU A 263 -0.83 20.15 -14.98
C GLU A 263 -1.02 20.06 -13.46
N LEU A 264 -1.67 18.99 -12.98
CA LEU A 264 -1.84 18.74 -11.54
C LEU A 264 -0.48 18.56 -10.84
N ILE A 265 0.40 17.69 -11.37
CA ILE A 265 1.72 17.43 -10.78
C ILE A 265 2.57 18.70 -10.74
N VAL A 266 2.61 19.46 -11.84
CA VAL A 266 3.37 20.72 -11.91
C VAL A 266 2.81 21.75 -10.92
N SER A 267 1.48 21.88 -10.84
CA SER A 267 0.81 22.82 -9.93
C SER A 267 1.08 22.50 -8.46
N GLU A 268 1.01 21.23 -8.06
CA GLU A 268 1.31 20.80 -6.70
C GLU A 268 2.79 20.98 -6.35
N THR A 269 3.67 20.52 -7.24
CA THR A 269 5.13 20.63 -7.04
C THR A 269 5.55 22.09 -6.98
N GLY A 270 4.97 22.96 -7.81
CA GLY A 270 5.28 24.39 -7.82
C GLY A 270 4.96 25.12 -6.51
N LYS A 271 3.99 24.64 -5.72
CA LYS A 271 3.68 25.20 -4.39
C LYS A 271 4.71 24.84 -3.33
N GLU A 272 5.39 23.72 -3.51
CA GLU A 272 6.39 23.18 -2.58
C GLU A 272 7.82 23.51 -3.01
N PHE A 273 8.01 23.90 -4.27
CA PHE A 273 9.32 24.17 -4.84
C PHE A 273 9.95 25.43 -4.25
N PHE A 274 11.07 25.25 -3.57
CA PHE A 274 11.90 26.35 -3.07
C PHE A 274 13.26 26.32 -3.77
N CYS A 275 13.59 27.40 -4.48
CA CYS A 275 14.87 27.54 -5.16
C CYS A 275 15.87 28.28 -4.26
N PRO A 276 16.96 27.64 -3.79
CA PRO A 276 18.03 28.35 -3.11
C PRO A 276 18.86 29.13 -4.13
N ILE A 277 18.49 30.40 -4.37
CA ILE A 277 19.13 31.28 -5.37
C ILE A 277 20.60 31.61 -5.02
N THR A 278 21.01 31.40 -3.78
CA THR A 278 22.26 31.96 -3.23
C THR A 278 23.53 31.12 -3.43
N GLU A 279 23.44 29.84 -3.79
CA GLU A 279 24.62 28.97 -3.92
C GLU A 279 24.76 28.36 -5.31
N ARG A 280 25.69 28.89 -6.11
CA ARG A 280 25.98 28.46 -7.50
C ARG A 280 26.36 26.97 -7.64
N ASN A 281 26.66 26.29 -6.53
CA ASN A 281 27.09 24.89 -6.50
C ASN A 281 25.96 23.90 -6.19
N LEU A 282 24.73 24.36 -5.96
CA LEU A 282 23.61 23.49 -5.58
C LEU A 282 22.71 23.09 -6.76
N TYR A 283 22.91 23.60 -7.97
CA TYR A 283 22.00 23.34 -9.10
C TYR A 283 21.84 21.84 -9.41
N ASP A 284 22.93 21.08 -9.38
CA ASP A 284 22.90 19.64 -9.63
C ASP A 284 22.07 18.91 -8.56
N GLN A 285 22.20 19.32 -7.29
CA GLN A 285 21.43 18.73 -6.19
C GLN A 285 19.95 19.07 -6.30
N VAL A 286 19.61 20.31 -6.68
CA VAL A 286 18.22 20.72 -6.88
C VAL A 286 17.61 19.99 -8.07
N ASP A 287 18.32 19.86 -9.19
CA ASP A 287 17.87 19.09 -10.35
C ASP A 287 17.61 17.63 -9.96
N GLN A 288 18.50 17.00 -9.18
CA GLN A 288 18.32 15.64 -8.68
C GLN A 288 17.10 15.49 -7.75
N GLN A 289 16.94 16.42 -6.81
CA GLN A 289 15.82 16.41 -5.88
C GLN A 289 14.50 16.65 -6.60
N CYS A 290 14.47 17.56 -7.58
CA CYS A 290 13.31 17.83 -8.42
C CYS A 290 12.92 16.59 -9.22
N GLN A 291 13.89 15.94 -9.86
CA GLN A 291 13.67 14.71 -10.62
C GLN A 291 13.06 13.62 -9.72
N ARG A 292 13.62 13.43 -8.52
CA ARG A 292 13.14 12.47 -7.52
C ARG A 292 11.71 12.77 -7.07
N HIS A 293 11.43 14.02 -6.73
CA HIS A 293 10.12 14.44 -6.26
C HIS A 293 9.05 14.30 -7.35
N LEU A 294 9.38 14.67 -8.60
CA LEU A 294 8.47 14.51 -9.74
C LEU A 294 8.18 13.02 -10.02
N LEU A 295 9.19 12.15 -9.95
CA LEU A 295 8.98 10.70 -10.07
C LEU A 295 7.99 10.18 -9.02
N GLU A 296 8.19 10.54 -7.74
CA GLU A 296 7.29 10.17 -6.64
C GLU A 296 5.86 10.67 -6.86
N ARG A 297 5.70 11.89 -7.37
CA ARG A 297 4.39 12.47 -7.69
C ARG A 297 3.69 11.76 -8.84
N ILE A 298 4.40 11.44 -9.93
CA ILE A 298 3.85 10.67 -11.05
C ILE A 298 3.33 9.34 -10.51
N LEU A 299 4.17 8.64 -9.76
CA LEU A 299 3.89 7.37 -9.14
C LEU A 299 2.63 7.45 -8.24
N HIS A 300 2.59 8.38 -7.29
CA HIS A 300 1.45 8.53 -6.38
C HIS A 300 0.16 8.95 -7.08
N ARG A 301 0.21 9.86 -8.06
CA ARG A 301 -0.99 10.43 -8.70
C ARG A 301 -1.53 9.58 -9.84
N SER A 302 -0.68 8.84 -10.54
CA SER A 302 -1.13 7.85 -11.52
C SER A 302 -2.03 6.79 -10.88
N HIS A 303 -1.81 6.45 -9.61
CA HIS A 303 -2.66 5.52 -8.87
C HIS A 303 -4.11 6.03 -8.77
N ASP A 304 -4.29 7.30 -8.39
CA ASP A 304 -5.61 7.90 -8.18
C ASP A 304 -6.46 7.88 -9.47
N GLN A 305 -5.83 7.86 -10.65
CA GLN A 305 -6.50 7.86 -11.96
C GLN A 305 -6.58 6.48 -12.62
N LEU A 306 -5.78 5.49 -12.18
CA LEU A 306 -5.70 4.14 -12.76
C LEU A 306 -6.49 3.12 -11.92
N CYS A 307 -7.82 3.20 -11.97
CA CYS A 307 -8.67 2.08 -11.57
C CYS A 307 -8.89 1.15 -12.76
N TRP A 308 -8.39 -0.09 -12.73
CA TRP A 308 -8.94 -1.13 -13.60
C TRP A 308 -10.06 -1.87 -12.88
N ASN A 309 -10.94 -2.47 -13.67
CA ASN A 309 -11.89 -3.46 -13.18
C ASN A 309 -11.22 -4.80 -12.80
N ASP A 310 -10.03 -5.10 -13.36
CA ASP A 310 -9.36 -6.41 -13.21
C ASP A 310 -8.09 -6.39 -12.33
N PHE A 311 -7.32 -5.29 -12.30
CA PHE A 311 -6.21 -5.10 -11.36
C PHE A 311 -5.84 -3.62 -11.13
N THR A 312 -5.52 -3.22 -9.90
CA THR A 312 -4.99 -1.87 -9.62
C THR A 312 -3.54 -1.95 -9.17
N PHE A 313 -2.80 -0.86 -9.32
CA PHE A 313 -1.49 -0.72 -8.71
C PHE A 313 -1.53 0.44 -7.74
N SER A 314 -1.23 0.21 -6.47
CA SER A 314 -1.05 1.25 -5.46
C SER A 314 0.42 1.47 -5.16
N ILE A 315 0.78 2.64 -4.67
CA ILE A 315 2.11 2.87 -4.08
C ILE A 315 1.92 3.10 -2.60
N ILE A 316 2.68 2.38 -1.80
CA ILE A 316 2.53 2.16 -0.37
C ILE A 316 3.88 2.45 0.26
N GLY A 317 4.06 3.69 0.73
CA GLY A 317 5.39 4.17 1.16
C GLY A 317 6.35 4.14 -0.02
N ASP A 318 7.50 3.48 0.16
CA ASP A 318 8.48 3.29 -0.91
C ASP A 318 8.18 2.09 -1.82
N SER A 319 7.04 1.41 -1.66
CA SER A 319 6.74 0.16 -2.39
C SER A 319 5.59 0.32 -3.36
N MET A 320 5.74 -0.08 -4.63
CA MET A 320 4.57 -0.31 -5.50
C MET A 320 3.84 -1.58 -5.05
N ALA A 321 2.56 -1.75 -5.35
CA ALA A 321 1.72 -2.86 -4.95
C ALA A 321 0.72 -3.15 -6.06
N MET A 322 0.86 -4.27 -6.76
CA MET A 322 -0.17 -4.75 -7.69
C MET A 322 -1.26 -5.48 -6.92
N TRP A 323 -2.53 -5.28 -7.28
CA TRP A 323 -3.67 -6.02 -6.76
C TRP A 323 -4.53 -6.47 -7.93
N ILE A 324 -4.93 -7.75 -7.98
CA ILE A 324 -5.90 -8.23 -8.95
C ILE A 324 -7.27 -8.20 -8.30
N VAL A 325 -8.19 -7.47 -8.90
CA VAL A 325 -9.56 -7.29 -8.40
C VAL A 325 -10.44 -8.31 -9.11
N GLU A 326 -11.01 -9.23 -8.35
CA GLU A 326 -11.94 -10.20 -8.90
C GLU A 326 -13.26 -9.49 -9.27
N PRO A 327 -13.78 -9.63 -10.50
CA PRO A 327 -15.10 -9.11 -10.83
C PRO A 327 -16.14 -9.85 -9.98
N ILE A 328 -16.94 -9.11 -9.20
CA ILE A 328 -18.09 -9.69 -8.50
C ILE A 328 -19.13 -10.06 -9.55
N PHE A 329 -19.26 -11.35 -9.84
CA PHE A 329 -20.40 -11.86 -10.60
C PHE A 329 -21.67 -11.63 -9.76
N ARG A 330 -22.51 -10.70 -10.22
CA ARG A 330 -23.92 -10.69 -9.82
C ARG A 330 -24.59 -11.80 -10.64
N GLY A 331 -24.73 -12.97 -10.01
CA GLY A 331 -25.61 -14.03 -10.49
C GLY A 331 -27.07 -13.62 -10.43
#